data_AF-A0A9X9WJB3-F1
#
_entry.id   AF-A0A9X9WJB3-F1
#
_cell.length_a   1.000
_cell.length_b   1.000
_cell.length_c   1.000
_cell.angle_alpha   90.00
_cell.angle_beta   90.00
_cell.angle_gamma   90.00
#
_symmetry.space_group_name_H-M   'P 1'
#
loop_
_entity.id
_entity.type
_entity.pdbx_description
1 polymer ?
#
loop_
_entity_poly.entity_id
_entity_poly.type
_entity_poly.pdbx_seq_one_letter_code
_entity_poly.pdbx_strand_id
1 'polypeptide(L)'
;MAEARVPEEALRRPWHGASDRAEDPAVVLIRLHRAEVEAVIAYRRIAPGTEEQARAWRRVAALRERRVALMPPASATRLPPLPTAPATAGALSAWQKLRRRLGLGRG
;
A
#
# COMPACT_ATOMS: atom_id res chain seq x y z
N MET A 1 -14.38 -2.49 14.81
CA MET A 1 -13.32 -2.67 15.83
C MET A 1 -12.15 -1.79 15.42
N ALA A 2 -11.72 -0.86 16.28
CA ALA A 2 -10.59 0.01 15.97
C ALA A 2 -9.30 -0.85 15.99
N GLU A 3 -8.62 -0.94 14.86
CA GLU A 3 -7.31 -1.60 14.76
C GLU A 3 -6.32 -0.85 15.66
N ALA A 4 -5.82 -1.51 16.70
CA ALA A 4 -4.92 -0.88 17.67
C ALA A 4 -3.59 -0.53 16.99
N ARG A 5 -3.25 0.77 16.97
CA ARG A 5 -1.97 1.25 16.41
C ARG A 5 -0.80 0.68 17.21
N VAL A 6 0.29 0.39 16.50
CA VAL A 6 1.53 -0.10 17.13
C VAL A 6 2.15 1.05 17.94
N PRO A 7 2.48 0.86 19.23
CA PRO A 7 3.18 1.87 20.00
C PRO A 7 4.60 2.09 19.46
N GLU A 8 5.08 3.34 19.50
CA GLU A 8 6.40 3.73 18.97
C GLU A 8 7.55 2.88 19.54
N GLU A 9 7.50 2.54 20.83
CA GLU A 9 8.49 1.69 21.50
C GLU A 9 8.60 0.30 20.86
N ALA A 10 7.48 -0.27 20.40
CA ALA A 10 7.47 -1.60 19.79
C ALA A 10 8.17 -1.59 18.42
N LEU A 11 8.18 -0.46 17.72
CA LEU A 11 8.94 -0.29 16.48
C LEU A 11 10.46 -0.20 16.70
N ARG A 12 10.89 0.15 17.92
CA ARG A 12 12.30 0.33 18.29
C ARG A 12 12.90 -0.86 19.05
N ARG A 13 12.08 -1.84 19.45
CA ARG A 13 12.53 -2.96 20.27
C ARG A 13 13.57 -3.82 19.52
N PRO A 14 14.65 -4.25 20.19
CA PRO A 14 15.56 -5.24 19.64
C PRO A 14 14.83 -6.56 19.35
N TRP A 15 15.24 -7.24 18.29
CA TRP A 15 14.55 -8.38 17.68
C TRP A 15 14.38 -9.61 18.59
N HIS A 16 15.15 -9.71 19.67
CA HIS A 16 15.16 -10.85 20.59
C HIS A 16 13.91 -11.01 21.48
N GLY A 17 12.90 -10.15 21.34
CA GLY A 17 11.61 -10.25 22.04
C GLY A 17 10.41 -9.88 21.18
N ALA A 18 10.57 -9.92 19.84
CA ALA A 18 9.46 -9.69 18.92
C ALA A 18 8.47 -10.86 18.99
N SER A 19 7.18 -10.54 19.02
CA SER A 19 6.11 -11.54 18.92
C SER A 19 6.15 -12.20 17.54
N ASP A 20 6.00 -13.52 17.48
CA ASP A 20 5.88 -14.27 16.22
C ASP A 20 4.42 -14.48 15.78
N ARG A 21 3.46 -13.98 16.57
CA ARG A 21 2.03 -14.16 16.29
C ARG A 21 1.63 -13.37 15.05
N ALA A 22 0.91 -14.03 14.15
CA ALA A 22 0.54 -13.46 12.86
C ALA A 22 -0.37 -12.24 12.98
N GLU A 23 -1.18 -12.21 14.03
CA GLU A 23 -2.13 -11.16 14.40
C GLU A 23 -1.50 -10.00 15.17
N ASP A 24 -0.23 -10.12 15.59
CA ASP A 24 0.45 -9.04 16.30
C ASP A 24 0.59 -7.81 15.38
N PRO A 25 0.11 -6.62 15.79
CA PRO A 25 0.20 -5.41 14.98
C PRO A 25 1.62 -5.08 14.48
N ALA A 26 2.67 -5.38 15.26
CA ALA A 26 4.06 -5.18 14.84
C ALA A 26 4.48 -6.15 13.72
N VAL A 27 4.05 -7.42 13.80
CA VAL A 27 4.27 -8.43 12.75
C VAL A 27 3.51 -8.07 11.48
N VAL A 28 2.26 -7.64 11.60
CA VAL A 28 1.44 -7.17 10.48
C VAL A 28 2.12 -5.99 9.78
N LEU A 29 2.67 -5.04 10.55
CA LEU A 29 3.39 -3.89 10.00
C LEU A 29 4.65 -4.29 9.24
N ILE A 30 5.43 -5.25 9.75
CA ILE A 30 6.61 -5.81 9.06
C ILE A 30 6.19 -6.51 7.75
N ARG A 31 5.12 -7.31 7.78
CA ARG A 31 4.59 -7.99 6.58
C ARG A 31 4.09 -6.99 5.54
N LEU A 32 3.40 -5.94 5.97
CA LEU A 32 2.97 -4.85 5.09
C LEU A 32 4.17 -4.12 4.48
N HIS A 33 5.20 -3.84 5.27
CA HIS A 33 6.43 -3.23 4.76
C HIS A 33 7.08 -4.10 3.67
N ARG A 34 7.23 -5.41 3.92
CA ARG A 34 7.79 -6.34 2.93
C ARG A 34 6.94 -6.38 1.66
N ALA A 35 5.63 -6.52 1.80
CA ALA A 35 4.70 -6.55 0.66
C ALA A 35 4.75 -5.23 -0.14
N GLU A 36 4.90 -4.09 0.54
CA GLU A 36 5.06 -2.78 -0.10
C GLU A 36 6.36 -2.73 -0.92
N VAL A 37 7.49 -3.19 -0.35
CA VAL A 37 8.78 -3.24 -1.06
C VAL A 37 8.70 -4.14 -2.30
N GLU A 38 8.13 -5.34 -2.16
CA GLU A 38 7.94 -6.25 -3.29
C GLU A 38 7.04 -5.63 -4.38
N ALA A 39 5.96 -4.93 -3.98
CA ALA A 39 5.08 -4.22 -4.91
C ALA A 39 5.78 -3.06 -5.62
N VAL A 40 6.67 -2.32 -4.93
CA VAL A 40 7.49 -1.25 -5.55
C VAL A 40 8.47 -1.84 -6.56
N ILE A 41 9.13 -2.95 -6.25
CA ILE A 41 10.02 -3.65 -7.18
C ILE A 41 9.24 -4.10 -8.42
N ALA A 42 8.06 -4.69 -8.24
CA ALA A 42 7.19 -5.09 -9.35
C ALA A 42 6.76 -3.89 -10.20
N TYR A 43 6.30 -2.80 -9.57
CA TYR A 43 5.92 -1.56 -10.26
C TYR A 43 7.05 -1.01 -11.15
N ARG A 44 8.29 -1.01 -10.64
CA ARG A 44 9.46 -0.50 -11.38
C ARG A 44 9.87 -1.38 -12.57
N ARG A 45 9.46 -2.65 -12.60
CA ARG A 45 9.75 -3.58 -13.71
C ARG A 45 8.73 -3.51 -14.84
N ILE A 46 7.54 -2.95 -14.57
CA ILE A 46 6.48 -2.84 -15.57
C ILE A 46 6.76 -1.65 -16.50
N ALA A 47 6.53 -1.85 -17.80
CA ALA A 47 6.72 -0.83 -18.80
C ALA A 47 5.89 0.44 -18.50
N PRO A 48 6.49 1.63 -18.66
CA PRO A 48 5.82 2.89 -18.36
C PRO A 48 4.62 3.16 -19.26
N GLY A 49 3.59 3.80 -18.70
CA GLY A 49 2.38 4.20 -19.44
C GLY A 49 1.37 3.08 -19.68
N THR A 50 1.62 1.87 -19.17
CA THR A 50 0.69 0.75 -19.29
C THR A 50 -0.43 0.79 -18.24
N GLU A 51 -1.56 0.13 -18.52
CA GLU A 51 -2.60 -0.10 -17.51
C GLU A 51 -2.09 -0.95 -16.34
N GLU A 52 -1.20 -1.91 -16.63
CA GLU A 52 -0.59 -2.77 -15.64
C GLU A 52 0.24 -1.95 -14.65
N GLN A 53 1.00 -0.96 -15.13
CA GLN A 53 1.73 -0.03 -14.28
C GLN A 53 0.79 0.76 -13.36
N ALA A 54 -0.36 1.22 -13.87
CA ALA A 54 -1.36 1.90 -13.06
C ALA A 54 -1.96 1.00 -11.97
N ARG A 55 -2.25 -0.27 -12.29
CA ARG A 55 -2.75 -1.25 -11.30
C ARG A 55 -1.69 -1.55 -10.23
N ALA A 56 -0.43 -1.74 -10.64
CA ALA A 56 0.68 -1.96 -9.73
C ALA A 56 0.90 -0.74 -8.80
N TRP A 57 0.80 0.48 -9.33
CA TRP A 57 0.88 1.69 -8.52
C TRP A 57 -0.25 1.76 -7.47
N ARG A 58 -1.49 1.48 -7.86
CA ARG A 58 -2.63 1.44 -6.91
C ARG A 58 -2.41 0.41 -5.80
N ARG A 59 -1.80 -0.73 -6.12
CA ARG A 59 -1.43 -1.75 -5.12
C ARG A 59 -0.39 -1.21 -4.13
N VAL A 60 0.64 -0.53 -4.62
CA VAL A 60 1.64 0.13 -3.76
C VAL A 60 0.98 1.17 -2.85
N ALA A 61 0.12 2.04 -3.40
CA ALA A 61 -0.57 3.07 -2.64
C ALA A 61 -1.46 2.48 -1.54
N ALA A 62 -2.27 1.46 -1.86
CA ALA A 62 -3.13 0.78 -0.89
C ALA A 62 -2.34 0.09 0.23
N LEU A 63 -1.17 -0.50 -0.07
CA LEU A 63 -0.29 -1.09 0.93
C LEU A 63 0.29 -0.01 1.86
N ARG A 64 0.71 1.13 1.30
CA ARG A 64 1.19 2.27 2.09
C ARG A 64 0.12 2.82 3.01
N GLU A 65 -1.10 2.99 2.53
CA GLU A 65 -2.24 3.47 3.34
C GLU A 65 -2.49 2.56 4.54
N ARG A 66 -2.57 1.24 4.32
CA ARG A 66 -2.75 0.25 5.39
C ARG A 66 -1.61 0.29 6.40
N ARG A 67 -0.37 0.40 5.93
CA ARG A 67 0.81 0.49 6.81
C ARG A 67 0.78 1.77 7.65
N VAL A 68 0.45 2.91 7.05
CA VAL A 68 0.34 4.20 7.75
C VAL A 68 -0.77 4.18 8.79
N ALA A 69 -1.90 3.51 8.52
CA ALA A 69 -3.01 3.41 9.47
C ALA A 69 -2.61 2.74 10.79
N LEU A 70 -1.68 1.78 10.74
CA LEU A 70 -1.16 1.04 11.89
C LEU A 70 0.05 1.71 12.57
N MET A 71 0.66 2.71 11.93
CA MET A 71 1.84 3.41 12.44
C MET A 71 1.47 4.59 13.35
N PRO A 72 2.34 4.92 14.32
CA PRO A 72 2.32 6.22 14.99
C PRO A 72 2.50 7.35 13.95
N PRO A 73 1.79 8.49 14.09
CA PRO A 73 1.92 9.62 13.18
C PRO A 73 3.36 10.13 13.03
N ALA A 74 4.12 10.19 14.13
CA ALA A 74 5.52 10.63 14.14
C ALA A 74 6.46 9.71 13.35
N SER A 75 6.13 8.43 13.28
CA SER A 75 6.86 7.45 12.46
C SER A 75 6.41 7.50 11.00
N ALA A 76 5.12 7.73 10.74
CA ALA A 76 4.58 7.79 9.39
C ALA A 76 5.15 8.95 8.56
N THR A 77 5.44 10.10 9.19
CA THR A 77 6.05 11.26 8.52
C THR A 77 7.48 11.04 8.04
N ARG A 78 8.18 10.03 8.59
CA ARG A 78 9.56 9.68 8.20
C ARG A 78 9.63 8.71 7.03
N LEU A 79 8.48 8.23 6.53
CA LEU A 79 8.45 7.28 5.43
C LEU A 79 8.97 7.93 4.13
N PRO A 80 9.70 7.17 3.30
CA PRO A 80 10.15 7.67 2.01
C PRO A 80 8.92 7.97 1.12
N PRO A 81 9.01 8.97 0.23
CA PRO A 81 7.92 9.30 -0.68
C PRO A 81 7.58 8.09 -1.58
N LEU A 82 6.30 7.98 -1.93
CA LEU A 82 5.85 6.99 -2.90
C LEU A 82 6.38 7.33 -4.30
N PRO A 83 6.56 6.32 -5.18
CA PRO A 83 6.82 6.59 -6.59
C PRO A 83 5.68 7.41 -7.20
N THR A 84 6.04 8.30 -8.11
CA THR A 84 5.10 9.19 -8.81
C THR A 84 3.97 8.38 -9.46
N ALA A 85 2.73 8.86 -9.29
CA ALA A 85 1.58 8.24 -9.94
C ALA A 85 1.76 8.26 -11.47
N PRO A 86 1.53 7.15 -12.19
CA PRO A 86 1.57 7.17 -13.64
C PRO A 86 0.43 8.06 -14.16
N ALA A 87 0.65 8.75 -15.28
CA ALA A 87 -0.38 9.60 -15.89
C ALA A 87 -1.69 8.84 -16.21
N THR A 88 -1.59 7.52 -16.40
CA THR A 88 -2.73 6.61 -16.60
C THR A 88 -3.48 6.24 -15.33
N ALA A 89 -2.99 6.58 -14.13
CA ALA A 89 -3.61 6.23 -12.85
C ALA A 89 -5.05 6.79 -12.70
N GLY A 90 -5.36 7.90 -13.37
CA GLY A 90 -6.70 8.51 -13.48
C GLY A 90 -7.39 8.32 -14.83
N ALA A 91 -6.71 7.73 -15.83
CA ALA A 91 -7.30 7.47 -17.13
C ALA A 91 -8.14 6.18 -17.05
N LEU A 92 -9.45 6.34 -16.89
CA LEU A 92 -10.38 5.24 -17.17
C LEU A 92 -10.08 4.71 -18.58
N SER A 93 -9.88 3.41 -18.73
CA SER A 93 -9.74 2.79 -20.05
C SER A 93 -10.98 3.13 -20.90
N ALA A 94 -10.86 3.12 -22.23
CA ALA A 94 -11.99 3.41 -23.12
C ALA A 94 -13.21 2.52 -22.79
N TRP A 95 -12.96 1.26 -22.43
CA TRP A 95 -13.98 0.32 -21.96
C TRP A 95 -14.57 0.68 -20.61
N GLN A 96 -13.77 1.16 -19.65
CA GLN A 96 -14.27 1.65 -18.36
C GLN A 96 -15.09 2.94 -18.51
N LYS A 97 -14.68 3.85 -19.40
CA LYS A 97 -15.47 5.03 -19.77
C LYS A 97 -16.80 4.63 -20.39
N LEU A 98 -16.79 3.68 -21.32
CA LEU A 98 -17.99 3.17 -21.97
C LEU A 98 -18.91 2.46 -20.97
N ARG A 99 -18.37 1.60 -20.11
CA ARG A 99 -19.14 0.88 -19.10
C ARG A 99 -19.76 1.82 -18.05
N ARG A 100 -19.07 2.90 -17.69
CA ARG A 100 -19.59 3.98 -16.85
C ARG A 100 -20.68 4.78 -17.57
N ARG A 101 -20.53 5.04 -18.88
CA ARG A 101 -21.55 5.68 -19.73
C ARG A 101 -22.82 4.81 -19.88
N LEU A 102 -22.66 3.50 -19.87
CA LEU A 102 -23.75 2.52 -19.97
C LEU A 102 -24.39 2.14 -18.62
N GLY A 103 -23.93 2.71 -17.49
CA GLY A 103 -24.53 2.45 -16.18
C GLY A 103 -24.29 1.05 -15.60
N LEU A 104 -23.42 0.24 -16.21
CA LEU A 104 -23.17 -1.17 -15.87
C LEU A 104 -22.25 -1.36 -14.64
N GLY A 105 -22.31 -0.44 -13.67
CA GLY A 105 -21.34 -0.31 -12.57
C GLY A 105 -21.92 -0.43 -11.15
N ARG A 106 -23.23 -0.65 -10.99
CA ARG A 106 -23.84 -0.99 -9.69
C ARG A 106 -24.57 -2.33 -9.82
N GLY A 107 -23.99 -3.35 -9.22
CA GLY A 107 -24.55 -4.67 -8.98
C GLY A 107 -23.75 -5.29 -7.85
#